data_AF-A0A2G6D5H9-F1
#
_entry.id   AF-A0A2G6D5H9-F1
#
_cell.length_a   1.000
_cell.length_b   1.000
_cell.length_c   1.000
_cell.angle_alpha   90.00
_cell.angle_beta   90.00
_cell.angle_gamma   90.00
#
_symmetry.space_group_name_H-M   'P 1'
#
loop_
_entity.id
_entity.type
_entity.pdbx_description
1 polymer ?
#
loop_
_entity_poly.entity_id
_entity_poly.type
_entity_poly.pdbx_seq_one_letter_code
_entity_poly.pdbx_strand_id
1 'polypeptide(L)' 'MFSTTEELVRLLGIDVDRVRLEWISAAEGVKFAEVATHFTEKIKALGPLKHEEAV' A
#
# COMPACT_ATOMS: atom_id res chain seq x y z
N MET A 1 5.10 -13.00 -9.57
CA MET A 1 5.85 -11.72 -9.58
C MET A 1 5.35 -10.75 -8.51
N PHE A 2 4.04 -10.51 -8.37
CA PHE A 2 3.52 -9.71 -7.23
C PHE A 2 3.36 -10.52 -5.93
N SER A 3 3.09 -11.82 -6.05
CA SER A 3 3.00 -12.75 -4.91
C SER A 3 4.20 -12.69 -3.97
N THR A 4 5.42 -12.62 -4.52
CA THR A 4 6.65 -12.54 -3.74
C THR A 4 6.75 -11.25 -2.92
N THR A 5 6.25 -10.13 -3.44
CA THR A 5 6.21 -8.86 -2.71
C THR A 5 5.21 -8.91 -1.57
N GLU A 6 4.00 -9.45 -1.80
CA GLU A 6 3.01 -9.64 -0.73
C GLU A 6 3.53 -10.58 0.36
N GLU A 7 4.20 -11.68 -0.02
CA GLU A 7 4.84 -12.60 0.90
C GLU A 7 5.93 -11.89 1.74
N LEU A 8 6.79 -11.10 1.12
CA LEU A 8 7.80 -10.31 1.81
C LEU A 8 7.18 -9.32 2.80
N VAL A 9 6.14 -8.60 2.38
CA VAL A 9 5.42 -7.64 3.24
C VAL A 9 4.86 -8.33 4.48
N ARG A 10 4.26 -9.52 4.30
CA ARG A 10 3.77 -10.34 5.43
C ARG A 10 4.92 -10.82 6.32
N LEU A 11 6.05 -11.24 5.75
CA LEU A 11 7.24 -11.67 6.51
C LEU A 11 7.84 -10.54 7.35
N LEU A 12 7.75 -9.30 6.89
CA LEU A 12 8.16 -8.10 7.64
C LEU A 12 7.15 -7.68 8.71
N GLY A 13 6.06 -8.44 8.92
CA GLY A 13 5.00 -8.11 9.87
C GLY A 13 4.15 -6.92 9.45
N ILE A 14 4.22 -6.52 8.18
CA ILE A 14 3.46 -5.40 7.63
C ILE A 14 2.13 -5.94 7.09
N ASP A 15 1.06 -5.21 7.34
CA ASP A 15 -0.23 -5.51 6.73
C ASP A 15 -0.12 -5.35 5.20
N VAL A 16 -0.42 -6.43 4.48
CA VAL A 16 -0.47 -6.51 3.00
C VAL A 16 -1.33 -5.39 2.42
N ASP A 17 -2.37 -4.96 3.11
CA ASP A 17 -3.25 -3.87 2.68
C ASP A 17 -2.56 -2.50 2.57
N ARG A 18 -1.33 -2.39 3.09
CA ARG A 18 -0.47 -1.20 2.97
C ARG A 18 0.36 -1.18 1.69
N VAL A 19 0.23 -2.17 0.82
CA VAL A 19 0.83 -2.19 -0.52
C VAL A 19 -0.25 -2.43 -1.55
N ARG A 20 -0.28 -1.59 -2.59
CA ARG A 20 -1.23 -1.69 -3.70
C ARG A 20 -0.51 -1.49 -5.01
N LEU A 21 -0.74 -2.38 -5.96
CA LEU A 21 -0.30 -2.22 -7.35
C LEU A 21 -1.48 -1.73 -8.19
N GLU A 22 -1.28 -0.66 -8.93
CA GLU A 22 -2.25 -0.17 -9.91
C GLU A 22 -1.56 0.25 -11.20
N TRP A 23 -2.16 -0.12 -12.33
CA TRP A 23 -1.69 0.26 -13.65
C TRP A 23 -2.48 1.49 -14.12
N ILE A 24 -1.76 2.60 -14.29
CA ILE A 24 -2.34 3.88 -14.68
C ILE A 24 -1.46 4.49 -15.78
N SER A 25 -2.05 4.71 -16.94
CA SER A 25 -1.38 5.33 -18.09
C SER A 25 -1.31 6.85 -17.94
N ALA A 26 -0.49 7.50 -18.78
CA ALA A 26 -0.33 8.95 -18.77
C ALA A 26 -1.63 9.74 -19.08
N ALA A 27 -2.62 9.11 -19.73
CA ALA A 27 -3.90 9.73 -20.04
C ALA A 27 -4.92 9.63 -18.89
N GLU A 28 -4.67 8.79 -17.88
CA GLU A 28 -5.61 8.45 -16.81
C GLU A 28 -5.40 9.30 -15.53
N GLY A 29 -5.22 10.62 -15.69
CA GLY A 29 -4.94 11.52 -14.57
C GLY A 29 -6.02 11.52 -13.48
N VAL A 30 -7.30 11.44 -13.88
CA VAL A 30 -8.43 11.38 -12.94
C VAL A 30 -8.37 10.11 -12.09
N LYS A 31 -8.12 8.95 -12.73
CA LYS A 31 -7.97 7.66 -12.03
C LYS A 31 -6.79 7.68 -11.06
N PHE A 32 -5.67 8.31 -11.44
CA PHE A 32 -4.54 8.49 -10.52
C PHE A 32 -4.96 9.25 -9.26
N ALA A 33 -5.65 10.38 -9.43
CA ALA A 33 -6.10 11.19 -8.30
C ALA A 33 -7.06 10.43 -7.37
N GLU A 34 -8.01 9.67 -7.94
CA GLU A 34 -8.95 8.84 -7.20
C GLU A 34 -8.24 7.71 -6.43
N VAL A 35 -7.37 6.96 -7.10
CA VAL A 35 -6.60 5.86 -6.49
C VAL A 35 -5.71 6.39 -5.36
N ALA A 36 -4.99 7.49 -5.59
CA ALA A 36 -4.12 8.09 -4.59
C ALA A 36 -4.91 8.59 -3.37
N THR A 37 -6.06 9.23 -3.61
CA THR A 37 -6.94 9.73 -2.53
C THR A 37 -7.45 8.57 -1.69
N HIS A 38 -8.07 7.57 -2.31
CA HIS A 38 -8.65 6.44 -1.61
C HIS A 38 -7.60 5.60 -0.87
N PHE A 39 -6.44 5.38 -1.50
CA PHE A 39 -5.35 4.65 -0.84
C PHE A 39 -4.81 5.43 0.36
N THR A 40 -4.67 6.76 0.24
CA THR A 40 -4.28 7.62 1.37
C THR A 40 -5.28 7.52 2.53
N GLU A 41 -6.58 7.54 2.24
CA GLU A 41 -7.62 7.35 3.25
C GLU A 41 -7.54 5.98 3.93
N LYS A 42 -7.32 4.92 3.15
CA LYS A 42 -7.09 3.56 3.68
C LYS A 42 -5.90 3.51 4.63
N ILE A 43 -4.75 4.08 4.24
CA ILE A 43 -3.55 4.12 5.10
C ILE A 43 -3.81 4.93 6.37
N LYS A 44 -4.51 6.06 6.28
CA LYS A 44 -4.91 6.86 7.45
C LYS A 44 -5.80 6.06 8.41
N ALA A 45 -6.77 5.31 7.88
CA ALA A 45 -7.66 4.46 8.68
C ALA A 45 -6.92 3.31 9.36
N LEU A 46 -5.92 2.72 8.69
CA LEU A 46 -5.03 1.70 9.28
C LEU A 46 -4.10 2.25 10.37
N GLY A 47 -3.94 3.58 10.44
CA GLY A 47 -3.06 4.25 11.38
C GLY A 47 -1.56 4.07 11.07
N PRO A 48 -0.69 4.63 11.93
CA PRO A 48 0.76 4.50 11.80
C PRO A 48 1.20 3.03 11.76
N LEU A 49 2.32 2.76 11.07
CA LEU A 49 2.98 1.48 11.21
C LEU A 49 3.44 1.31 12.66
N LYS A 50 3.09 0.19 13.27
CA LYS A 50 3.59 -0.17 14.60
C LYS A 50 5.02 -0.66 14.41
N HIS A 51 5.99 0.18 14.78
CA HIS A 51 7.36 -0.29 14.97
C HIS A 51 7.41 -0.95 16.35
N GLU A 52 7.61 -2.26 16.39
CA GLU A 52 8.40 -2.81 17.49
C GLU A 52 9.82 -2.33 17.19
N GLU A 53 10.38 -1.49 18.06
CA GLU A 53 11.83 -1.26 18.02
C GLU A 53 12.47 -2.65 18.02
N ALA A 54 13.19 -2.98 16.96
CA ALA A 54 14.00 -4.19 16.94
C ALA A 54 14.99 -4.05 18.10
N VAL A 55 14.69 -4.73 19.21
CA VAL A 55 15.56 -4.88 20.38
C VAL A 55 16.87 -5.52 19.95
#